data_AF-A0A2G6DLQ0-F1
#
_entry.id   AF-A0A2G6DLQ0-F1
#
_cell.length_a   1.000
_cell.length_b   1.000
_cell.length_c   1.000
_cell.angle_alpha   90.00
_cell.angle_beta   90.00
_cell.angle_gamma   90.00
#
_symmetry.space_group_name_H-M   'P 1'
#
loop_
_entity.id
_entity.type
_entity.pdbx_description
1 polymer ?
#
loop_
_entity_poly.entity_id
_entity_poly.type
_entity_poly.pdbx_seq_one_letter_code
_entity_poly.pdbx_strand_id
1 'polypeptide(L)'
;CYRVQNMGHCSSKLVIPDKLPKDQPKLSPYLPDARTDYIQVVFDFDSLLPRSVIANLIVKNHQDIRRTQTGQQLVWQRGVMLAAQTLQAQARLQVDYYARQLSLQVWGEQRRDYLAVLRAQVNQFKVNMKGLGVAEYVILPERALCERDNAVRVKKTAARVPYKRLESEFFTEKRRFIRSDDGKRYDLNKVMGFIMSEEQQKAAMNVTVHGNVGAIGGTGDRQQLSGHVTTHSVDQQVLQAYQEHLAQLMKDIGEHQADFMIKVDAYNELQQIRTLLERLVATPEAVNETERSQLQQLLSSVKDGTLGAIKLAKEIKSAGDTLTWLLAKAGTVSTLLAGMGVAL
;
A
#
# COMPACT_ATOMS: atom_id res chain seq x y z
N CYS A 1 -19.17 -17.30 5.98
CA CYS A 1 -19.27 -17.21 7.45
C CYS A 1 -17.86 -17.25 8.04
N TYR A 2 -17.70 -17.00 9.34
CA TYR A 2 -16.41 -17.18 10.02
C TYR A 2 -16.64 -17.75 11.44
N ARG A 3 -15.61 -18.38 12.01
CA ARG A 3 -15.66 -18.96 13.36
C ARG A 3 -15.15 -17.95 14.38
N VAL A 4 -15.88 -17.78 15.47
CA VAL A 4 -15.44 -16.98 16.63
C VAL A 4 -14.81 -17.94 17.63
N GLN A 5 -13.52 -17.76 17.88
CA GLN A 5 -12.84 -18.47 18.97
C GLN A 5 -13.25 -17.79 20.30
N ASN A 6 -13.90 -18.55 21.18
CA ASN A 6 -14.12 -18.14 22.56
C ASN A 6 -12.99 -18.71 23.41
N MET A 7 -12.25 -17.85 24.11
CA MET A 7 -11.34 -18.28 25.16
C MET A 7 -12.18 -18.75 26.35
N GLY A 8 -12.51 -20.05 26.41
CA GLY A 8 -13.02 -20.67 27.65
C GLY A 8 -14.04 -21.80 27.55
N HIS A 9 -14.78 -22.01 26.44
CA HIS A 9 -15.78 -23.09 26.36
C HIS A 9 -15.88 -23.71 24.96
N CYS A 10 -16.03 -25.04 24.90
CA CYS A 10 -16.02 -25.93 23.72
C CYS A 10 -17.12 -25.69 22.66
N SER A 11 -17.79 -24.54 22.63
CA SER A 11 -18.78 -24.20 21.61
C SER A 11 -18.18 -23.24 20.59
N SER A 12 -17.75 -23.76 19.44
CA SER A 12 -17.37 -22.89 18.32
C SER A 12 -18.60 -22.19 17.75
N LYS A 13 -18.72 -20.87 17.95
CA LYS A 13 -19.80 -20.07 17.36
C LYS A 13 -19.45 -19.69 15.93
N LEU A 14 -20.38 -19.88 15.00
CA LEU A 14 -20.26 -19.43 13.62
C LEU A 14 -21.03 -18.12 13.45
N VAL A 15 -20.41 -17.14 12.79
CA VAL A 15 -21.06 -15.87 12.42
C VAL A 15 -21.32 -15.86 10.93
N ILE A 16 -22.58 -15.58 10.58
CA ILE A 16 -23.04 -15.39 9.22
C ILE A 16 -23.31 -13.89 9.03
N PRO A 17 -22.48 -13.14 8.28
CA PRO A 17 -22.63 -11.69 8.14
C PRO A 17 -24.02 -11.23 7.72
N ASP A 18 -24.67 -11.99 6.82
CA ASP A 18 -26.01 -11.67 6.32
C ASP A 18 -27.13 -11.83 7.36
N LYS A 19 -26.82 -12.46 8.50
CA LYS A 19 -27.73 -12.63 9.65
C LYS A 19 -27.39 -11.72 10.82
N LEU A 20 -26.39 -10.84 10.67
CA LEU A 20 -26.07 -9.84 11.68
C LEU A 20 -27.21 -8.83 11.85
N PRO A 21 -27.28 -8.15 13.00
CA PRO A 21 -28.21 -7.03 13.19
C PRO A 21 -28.04 -5.97 12.10
N LYS A 22 -29.16 -5.38 11.68
CA LYS A 22 -29.18 -4.26 10.73
C LYS A 22 -28.68 -2.97 11.38
N ASP A 23 -29.02 -2.80 12.65
CA ASP A 23 -28.73 -1.59 13.41
C ASP A 23 -27.23 -1.44 13.63
N GLN A 24 -26.75 -0.22 13.38
CA GLN A 24 -25.36 0.12 13.63
C GLN A 24 -25.12 0.18 15.14
N PRO A 25 -24.09 -0.50 15.68
CA PRO A 25 -23.74 -0.37 17.09
C PRO A 25 -23.25 1.05 17.39
N LYS A 26 -23.20 1.42 18.68
CA LYS A 26 -22.69 2.72 19.10
C LYS A 26 -21.18 2.82 18.81
N LEU A 27 -20.82 3.56 17.76
CA LEU A 27 -19.44 3.65 17.28
C LEU A 27 -18.63 4.81 17.87
N SER A 28 -19.27 5.80 18.51
CA SER A 28 -18.63 7.04 18.98
C SER A 28 -17.30 6.85 19.73
N PRO A 29 -17.14 5.84 20.61
CA PRO A 29 -15.86 5.61 21.31
C PRO A 29 -14.71 5.11 20.43
N TYR A 30 -15.01 4.69 19.21
CA TYR A 30 -14.08 4.01 18.30
C TYR A 30 -13.81 4.80 17.02
N LEU A 31 -14.54 5.89 16.81
CA LEU A 31 -14.31 6.79 15.68
C LEU A 31 -13.17 7.77 16.01
N PRO A 32 -12.41 8.22 15.00
CA PRO A 32 -11.42 9.27 15.20
C PRO A 32 -12.08 10.53 15.77
N ASP A 33 -11.40 11.21 16.69
CA ASP A 33 -11.85 12.51 17.17
C ASP A 33 -11.69 13.58 16.08
N ALA A 34 -12.17 14.81 16.35
CA ALA A 34 -12.07 15.90 15.39
C ALA A 34 -10.63 16.34 15.06
N ARG A 35 -9.65 15.91 15.86
CA ARG A 35 -8.22 16.25 15.70
C ARG A 35 -7.44 15.13 15.00
N THR A 36 -8.01 13.94 14.92
CA THR A 36 -7.37 12.77 14.33
C THR A 36 -7.55 12.77 12.83
N ASP A 37 -6.43 12.76 12.12
CA ASP A 37 -6.42 12.58 10.69
C ASP A 37 -6.91 11.19 10.29
N TYR A 38 -7.77 11.15 9.28
CA TYR A 38 -8.19 9.93 8.63
C TYR A 38 -8.13 10.09 7.11
N ILE A 39 -8.06 8.96 6.42
CA ILE A 39 -8.22 8.88 4.97
C ILE A 39 -9.57 8.24 4.71
N GLN A 40 -10.34 8.79 3.79
CA GLN A 40 -11.60 8.19 3.37
C GLN A 40 -11.63 8.00 1.86
N VAL A 41 -11.90 6.76 1.46
CA VAL A 41 -12.10 6.33 0.08
C VAL A 41 -13.53 5.84 -0.07
N VAL A 42 -14.16 6.18 -1.19
CA VAL A 42 -15.51 5.77 -1.52
C VAL A 42 -15.49 5.05 -2.87
N PHE A 43 -16.11 3.87 -2.89
CA PHE A 43 -16.34 3.10 -4.11
C PHE A 43 -17.81 3.27 -4.49
N ASP A 44 -18.05 3.98 -5.58
CA ASP A 44 -19.38 4.21 -6.16
C ASP A 44 -19.64 3.11 -7.19
N PHE A 45 -20.72 2.36 -7.01
CA PHE A 45 -21.13 1.28 -7.91
C PHE A 45 -22.20 1.79 -8.88
N ASP A 46 -21.92 1.72 -10.18
CA ASP A 46 -22.73 2.38 -11.22
C ASP A 46 -24.15 1.81 -11.33
N SER A 47 -24.28 0.48 -11.25
CA SER A 47 -25.53 -0.24 -11.44
C SER A 47 -26.06 -0.86 -10.14
N LEU A 48 -25.24 -1.65 -9.46
CA LEU A 48 -25.63 -2.45 -8.30
C LEU A 48 -24.48 -2.52 -7.28
N LEU A 49 -24.78 -2.38 -6.00
CA LEU A 49 -23.87 -2.78 -4.92
C LEU A 49 -24.25 -4.18 -4.43
N PRO A 50 -23.50 -5.25 -4.77
CA PRO A 50 -23.86 -6.60 -4.37
C PRO A 50 -23.82 -6.74 -2.85
N ARG A 51 -24.83 -7.39 -2.28
CA ARG A 51 -24.91 -7.60 -0.82
C ARG A 51 -23.73 -8.39 -0.26
N SER A 52 -23.17 -9.28 -1.08
CA SER A 52 -22.00 -10.10 -0.73
C SER A 52 -20.72 -9.31 -0.53
N VAL A 53 -20.59 -8.07 -1.05
CA VAL A 53 -19.36 -7.27 -0.92
C VAL A 53 -18.99 -7.07 0.55
N ILE A 54 -19.91 -6.54 1.37
CA ILE A 54 -19.63 -6.29 2.79
C ILE A 54 -19.49 -7.60 3.57
N ALA A 55 -20.30 -8.62 3.26
CA ALA A 55 -20.23 -9.92 3.91
C ALA A 55 -18.87 -10.60 3.70
N ASN A 56 -18.34 -10.54 2.48
CA ASN A 56 -17.03 -11.10 2.17
C ASN A 56 -15.90 -10.30 2.83
N LEU A 57 -15.99 -8.96 2.86
CA LEU A 57 -15.02 -8.14 3.57
C LEU A 57 -15.01 -8.43 5.08
N ILE A 58 -16.18 -8.64 5.69
CA ILE A 58 -16.30 -9.04 7.10
C ILE A 58 -15.64 -10.40 7.34
N VAL A 59 -15.89 -11.39 6.48
CA VAL A 59 -15.30 -12.73 6.60
C VAL A 59 -13.78 -12.67 6.40
N LYS A 60 -13.31 -11.95 5.38
CA LYS A 60 -11.89 -11.82 5.06
C LYS A 60 -11.11 -11.16 6.21
N ASN A 61 -11.68 -10.14 6.85
CA ASN A 61 -11.04 -9.39 7.93
C ASN A 61 -11.54 -9.80 9.33
N HIS A 62 -12.06 -11.02 9.50
CA HIS A 62 -12.71 -11.42 10.76
C HIS A 62 -11.79 -11.39 11.99
N GLN A 63 -10.49 -11.55 11.77
CA GLN A 63 -9.45 -11.51 12.80
C GLN A 63 -9.14 -10.06 13.26
N ASP A 64 -9.37 -9.09 12.39
CA ASP A 64 -9.18 -7.66 12.66
C ASP A 64 -10.44 -7.02 13.27
N ILE A 65 -11.55 -7.75 13.38
CA ILE A 65 -12.82 -7.17 13.87
C ILE A 65 -12.64 -6.68 15.29
N ARG A 66 -12.78 -5.36 15.46
CA ARG A 66 -12.64 -4.69 16.75
C ARG A 66 -13.71 -5.18 17.72
N ARG A 67 -13.34 -5.30 18.99
CA ARG A 67 -14.25 -5.71 20.07
C ARG A 67 -14.46 -4.57 21.06
N THR A 68 -15.63 -4.57 21.69
CA THR A 68 -15.92 -3.70 22.82
C THR A 68 -15.22 -4.22 24.08
N GLN A 69 -15.25 -3.42 25.17
CA GLN A 69 -14.75 -3.85 26.48
C GLN A 69 -15.47 -5.10 27.01
N THR A 70 -16.71 -5.34 26.59
CA THR A 70 -17.50 -6.54 26.92
C THR A 70 -17.19 -7.75 26.03
N GLY A 71 -16.25 -7.61 25.08
CA GLY A 71 -15.85 -8.68 24.16
C GLY A 71 -16.71 -8.82 22.90
N GLN A 72 -17.78 -8.02 22.77
CA GLN A 72 -18.66 -8.02 21.60
C GLN A 72 -17.95 -7.46 20.35
N GLN A 73 -18.03 -8.17 19.23
CA GLN A 73 -17.53 -7.70 17.94
C GLN A 73 -18.33 -6.51 17.40
N LEU A 74 -17.65 -5.48 16.91
CA LEU A 74 -18.23 -4.28 16.30
C LEU A 74 -18.48 -4.52 14.81
N VAL A 75 -19.49 -5.35 14.53
CA VAL A 75 -19.87 -5.78 13.18
C VAL A 75 -21.39 -5.79 13.07
N TRP A 76 -21.92 -5.35 11.94
CA TRP A 76 -23.35 -5.32 11.62
C TRP A 76 -23.55 -5.60 10.13
N GLN A 77 -24.79 -5.80 9.70
CA GLN A 77 -25.06 -6.22 8.31
C GLN A 77 -24.56 -5.21 7.26
N ARG A 78 -24.38 -3.94 7.64
CA ARG A 78 -23.98 -2.86 6.73
C ARG A 78 -22.56 -2.36 6.97
N GLY A 79 -21.78 -2.96 7.88
CA GLY A 79 -20.44 -2.47 8.15
C GLY A 79 -19.70 -3.16 9.28
N VAL A 80 -18.47 -2.75 9.45
CA VAL A 80 -17.54 -3.34 10.42
C VAL A 80 -16.49 -2.33 10.85
N MET A 81 -16.12 -2.38 12.13
CA MET A 81 -14.94 -1.70 12.66
C MET A 81 -13.80 -2.70 12.73
N LEU A 82 -12.66 -2.31 12.18
CA LEU A 82 -11.44 -3.09 12.13
C LEU A 82 -10.33 -2.41 12.92
N ALA A 83 -9.49 -3.22 13.57
CA ALA A 83 -8.23 -2.82 14.14
C ALA A 83 -7.17 -3.80 13.62
N ALA A 84 -6.20 -3.29 12.86
CA ALA A 84 -5.18 -4.13 12.26
C ALA A 84 -4.37 -4.82 13.37
N GLN A 85 -4.06 -6.10 13.19
CA GLN A 85 -3.27 -6.85 14.18
C GLN A 85 -1.79 -6.46 14.18
N THR A 86 -1.23 -6.18 13.00
CA THR A 86 0.20 -5.93 12.79
C THR A 86 0.51 -4.46 12.54
N LEU A 87 -0.51 -3.63 12.29
CA LEU A 87 -0.36 -2.21 11.99
C LEU A 87 -1.00 -1.38 13.10
N GLN A 88 -0.38 -0.26 13.45
CA GLN A 88 -0.97 0.75 14.34
C GLN A 88 -2.03 1.58 13.60
N ALA A 89 -3.09 0.90 13.14
CA ALA A 89 -4.15 1.47 12.33
C ALA A 89 -5.52 0.82 12.61
N GLN A 90 -6.57 1.61 12.37
CA GLN A 90 -7.96 1.20 12.51
C GLN A 90 -8.74 1.63 11.28
N ALA A 91 -9.84 0.93 11.01
CA ALA A 91 -10.68 1.24 9.87
C ALA A 91 -12.17 1.03 10.15
N ARG A 92 -12.98 1.72 9.38
CA ARG A 92 -14.42 1.49 9.25
C ARG A 92 -14.74 1.20 7.80
N LEU A 93 -15.34 0.04 7.58
CA LEU A 93 -15.94 -0.33 6.30
C LEU A 93 -17.46 -0.25 6.44
N GLN A 94 -18.13 0.41 5.51
CA GLN A 94 -19.58 0.56 5.54
C GLN A 94 -20.19 0.66 4.16
N VAL A 95 -21.36 0.08 3.99
CA VAL A 95 -22.16 0.15 2.77
C VAL A 95 -23.41 1.01 2.92
N ASP A 96 -23.64 1.83 1.90
CA ASP A 96 -24.92 2.44 1.62
C ASP A 96 -25.52 1.82 0.36
N TYR A 97 -26.51 0.95 0.54
CA TYR A 97 -27.19 0.31 -0.59
C TYR A 97 -28.09 1.26 -1.38
N TYR A 98 -28.55 2.37 -0.78
CA TYR A 98 -29.34 3.37 -1.49
C TYR A 98 -28.46 4.20 -2.41
N ALA A 99 -27.32 4.66 -1.90
CA ALA A 99 -26.32 5.37 -2.70
C ALA A 99 -25.48 4.43 -3.59
N ARG A 100 -25.54 3.11 -3.34
CA ARG A 100 -24.68 2.08 -3.95
C ARG A 100 -23.20 2.37 -3.71
N GLN A 101 -22.87 2.72 -2.47
CA GLN A 101 -21.52 3.11 -2.06
C GLN A 101 -20.96 2.16 -1.03
N LEU A 102 -19.68 1.84 -1.15
CA LEU A 102 -18.86 1.31 -0.07
C LEU A 102 -17.88 2.40 0.37
N SER A 103 -17.95 2.81 1.63
CA SER A 103 -17.00 3.75 2.24
C SER A 103 -15.97 3.00 3.07
N LEU A 104 -14.71 3.33 2.87
CA LEU A 104 -13.55 2.89 3.64
C LEU A 104 -12.93 4.11 4.31
N GLN A 105 -12.98 4.17 5.64
CA GLN A 105 -12.35 5.20 6.44
C GLN A 105 -11.22 4.57 7.26
N VAL A 106 -10.02 5.12 7.25
CA VAL A 106 -8.83 4.57 7.92
C VAL A 106 -8.09 5.65 8.70
N TRP A 107 -7.69 5.36 9.94
CA TRP A 107 -6.95 6.27 10.81
C TRP A 107 -5.91 5.51 11.65
N GLY A 108 -5.03 6.26 12.32
CA GLY A 108 -3.86 5.73 13.03
C GLY A 108 -2.55 6.09 12.33
N GLU A 109 -1.43 5.64 12.90
CA GLU A 109 -0.08 5.95 12.44
C GLU A 109 0.18 5.33 11.06
N GLN A 110 -0.12 4.03 10.93
CA GLN A 110 0.10 3.25 9.70
C GLN A 110 -1.16 3.19 8.82
N ARG A 111 -1.98 4.24 8.85
CA ARG A 111 -3.26 4.32 8.12
C ARG A 111 -3.11 4.21 6.61
N ARG A 112 -1.98 4.64 6.04
CA ARG A 112 -1.71 4.58 4.59
C ARG A 112 -1.49 3.13 4.13
N ASP A 113 -0.68 2.39 4.87
CA ASP A 113 -0.41 0.98 4.59
C ASP A 113 -1.68 0.15 4.76
N TYR A 114 -2.44 0.41 5.84
CA TYR A 114 -3.69 -0.31 6.06
C TYR A 114 -4.77 0.04 5.01
N LEU A 115 -4.81 1.29 4.54
CA LEU A 115 -5.64 1.68 3.41
C LEU A 115 -5.26 0.89 2.14
N ALA A 116 -3.97 0.77 1.82
CA ALA A 116 -3.52 0.02 0.65
C ALA A 116 -3.99 -1.45 0.72
N VAL A 117 -3.86 -2.11 1.88
CA VAL A 117 -4.34 -3.47 2.11
C VAL A 117 -5.85 -3.56 1.88
N LEU A 118 -6.65 -2.75 2.57
CA LEU A 118 -8.11 -2.82 2.50
C LEU A 118 -8.64 -2.44 1.10
N ARG A 119 -8.06 -1.42 0.46
CA ARG A 119 -8.38 -1.01 -0.92
C ARG A 119 -8.11 -2.14 -1.91
N ALA A 120 -6.97 -2.83 -1.80
CA ALA A 120 -6.65 -3.98 -2.65
C ALA A 120 -7.70 -5.10 -2.50
N GLN A 121 -8.17 -5.36 -1.28
CA GLN A 121 -9.23 -6.34 -1.06
C GLN A 121 -10.55 -5.95 -1.72
N VAL A 122 -10.95 -4.67 -1.66
CA VAL A 122 -12.15 -4.17 -2.35
C VAL A 122 -11.99 -4.30 -3.87
N ASN A 123 -10.83 -3.92 -4.41
CA ASN A 123 -10.54 -4.02 -5.84
C ASN A 123 -10.52 -5.47 -6.35
N GLN A 124 -10.16 -6.45 -5.52
CA GLN A 124 -10.27 -7.87 -5.87
C GLN A 124 -11.72 -8.29 -6.14
N PHE A 125 -12.70 -7.77 -5.38
CA PHE A 125 -14.12 -8.03 -5.65
C PHE A 125 -14.56 -7.46 -6.99
N LYS A 126 -14.03 -6.28 -7.35
CA LYS A 126 -14.31 -5.64 -8.65
C LYS A 126 -13.84 -6.53 -9.82
N VAL A 127 -12.63 -7.09 -9.74
CA VAL A 127 -12.08 -7.96 -10.81
C VAL A 127 -12.92 -9.23 -11.00
N ASN A 128 -13.43 -9.79 -9.91
CA ASN A 128 -14.21 -11.03 -9.95
C ASN A 128 -15.64 -10.85 -10.49
N MET A 129 -16.11 -9.61 -10.68
CA MET A 129 -17.48 -9.30 -11.12
C MET A 129 -17.45 -8.64 -12.51
N LYS A 130 -17.48 -9.47 -13.57
CA LYS A 130 -17.51 -9.01 -14.95
C LYS A 130 -18.69 -8.04 -15.18
N GLY A 131 -18.41 -6.87 -15.73
CA GLY A 131 -19.42 -5.87 -16.10
C GLY A 131 -19.87 -4.95 -14.96
N LEU A 132 -19.29 -5.04 -13.76
CA LEU A 132 -19.61 -4.13 -12.66
C LEU A 132 -18.75 -2.86 -12.71
N GLY A 133 -19.35 -1.76 -13.16
CA GLY A 133 -18.74 -0.44 -13.11
C GLY A 133 -18.60 0.03 -11.66
N VAL A 134 -17.36 0.33 -11.27
CA VAL A 134 -17.02 0.85 -9.93
C VAL A 134 -16.04 2.00 -10.09
N ALA A 135 -16.49 3.20 -9.73
CA ALA A 135 -15.67 4.40 -9.66
C ALA A 135 -15.11 4.57 -8.24
N GLU A 136 -13.84 4.94 -8.14
CA GLU A 136 -13.16 5.11 -6.86
C GLU A 136 -12.83 6.59 -6.64
N TYR A 137 -13.23 7.10 -5.48
CA TYR A 137 -13.06 8.48 -5.09
C TYR A 137 -12.31 8.60 -3.78
N VAL A 138 -11.46 9.61 -3.68
CA VAL A 138 -10.87 10.04 -2.40
C VAL A 138 -11.64 11.24 -1.89
N ILE A 139 -12.01 11.22 -0.62
CA ILE A 139 -12.55 12.41 0.05
C ILE A 139 -11.40 13.35 0.38
N LEU A 140 -11.52 14.58 -0.11
CA LEU A 140 -10.50 15.60 0.04
C LEU A 140 -10.56 16.20 1.44
N PRO A 141 -9.41 16.28 2.14
CA PRO A 141 -9.38 16.80 3.49
C PRO A 141 -9.53 18.32 3.50
N GLU A 142 -10.35 18.85 4.42
CA GLU A 142 -10.57 20.30 4.55
C GLU A 142 -9.26 21.08 4.75
N ARG A 143 -8.28 20.55 5.48
CA ARG A 143 -6.96 21.21 5.68
C ARG A 143 -6.08 21.32 4.43
N ALA A 144 -6.43 20.61 3.35
CA ALA A 144 -5.77 20.75 2.06
C ALA A 144 -6.46 21.77 1.15
N LEU A 145 -7.60 22.34 1.57
CA LEU A 145 -8.31 23.38 0.82
C LEU A 145 -7.45 24.65 0.72
N CYS A 146 -7.40 25.27 -0.45
CA CYS A 146 -6.70 26.53 -0.64
C CYS A 146 -7.50 27.69 -0.01
N GLU A 147 -6.80 28.62 0.67
CA GLU A 147 -7.40 29.73 1.44
C GLU A 147 -8.39 30.60 0.65
N ARG A 148 -8.21 30.73 -0.68
CA ARG A 148 -9.08 31.55 -1.54
C ARG A 148 -10.49 30.98 -1.76
N ASP A 149 -10.72 29.69 -1.49
CA ASP A 149 -12.02 29.03 -1.70
C ASP A 149 -12.82 28.83 -0.40
N ASN A 150 -12.36 29.41 0.72
CA ASN A 150 -12.99 29.29 2.05
C ASN A 150 -14.28 30.13 2.20
N ALA A 151 -14.68 30.88 1.17
CA ALA A 151 -15.71 31.93 1.25
C ALA A 151 -17.16 31.48 0.98
N VAL A 152 -17.41 30.22 0.60
CA VAL A 152 -18.75 29.77 0.19
C VAL A 152 -19.21 28.56 1.00
N ARG A 153 -20.01 28.81 2.05
CA ARG A 153 -20.74 27.78 2.82
C ARG A 153 -22.00 27.34 2.06
N VAL A 154 -21.84 26.60 0.97
CA VAL A 154 -22.94 25.84 0.37
C VAL A 154 -22.88 24.40 0.89
N LYS A 155 -24.06 23.76 1.00
CA LYS A 155 -24.34 22.42 1.56
C LYS A 155 -23.13 21.48 1.54
N LYS A 156 -22.73 21.05 2.75
CA LYS A 156 -21.49 20.35 3.10
C LYS A 156 -21.46 18.89 2.60
N THR A 157 -21.51 18.67 1.28
CA THR A 157 -21.04 17.41 0.70
C THR A 157 -19.52 17.41 0.76
N ALA A 158 -18.95 16.35 1.32
CA ALA A 158 -17.49 16.23 1.39
C ALA A 158 -16.91 16.22 -0.02
N ALA A 159 -16.02 17.17 -0.31
CA ALA A 159 -15.38 17.29 -1.60
C ALA A 159 -14.63 16.00 -1.93
N ARG A 160 -14.70 15.56 -3.18
CA ARG A 160 -14.07 14.31 -3.61
C ARG A 160 -13.48 14.45 -5.00
N VAL A 161 -12.57 13.53 -5.33
CA VAL A 161 -11.95 13.45 -6.65
C VAL A 161 -11.73 11.98 -7.02
N PRO A 162 -11.83 11.60 -8.30
CA PRO A 162 -11.48 10.25 -8.73
C PRO A 162 -10.04 9.91 -8.36
N TYR A 163 -9.83 8.74 -7.73
CA TYR A 163 -8.51 8.30 -7.25
C TYR A 163 -7.50 8.27 -8.39
N LYS A 164 -7.88 7.71 -9.56
CA LYS A 164 -7.00 7.62 -10.73
C LYS A 164 -6.57 8.99 -11.26
N ARG A 165 -7.47 9.98 -11.20
CA ARG A 165 -7.17 11.36 -11.62
C ARG A 165 -6.15 11.98 -10.67
N LEU A 166 -6.29 11.70 -9.38
CA LEU A 166 -5.35 12.15 -8.36
C LEU A 166 -3.95 11.54 -8.57
N GLU A 167 -3.87 10.24 -8.85
CA GLU A 167 -2.60 9.58 -9.22
C GLU A 167 -1.99 10.19 -10.49
N SER A 168 -2.76 10.33 -11.57
CA SER A 168 -2.24 10.86 -12.84
C SER A 168 -1.78 12.32 -12.72
N GLU A 169 -2.57 13.16 -12.04
CA GLU A 169 -2.21 14.57 -11.84
C GLU A 169 -0.98 14.74 -10.94
N PHE A 170 -0.68 13.78 -10.07
CA PHE A 170 0.51 13.83 -9.21
C PHE A 170 1.77 13.28 -9.90
N PHE A 171 1.64 12.17 -10.63
CA PHE A 171 2.80 11.50 -11.25
C PHE A 171 3.18 12.07 -12.62
N THR A 172 2.23 12.60 -13.38
CA THR A 172 2.46 13.00 -14.78
C THR A 172 2.55 14.52 -14.95
N GLU A 173 1.78 15.27 -14.16
CA GLU A 173 1.67 16.70 -14.31
C GLU A 173 2.31 17.35 -13.08
N LYS A 174 3.29 18.26 -13.23
CA LYS A 174 3.87 19.00 -12.09
C LYS A 174 2.88 20.02 -11.48
N ARG A 175 1.61 19.64 -11.33
CA ARG A 175 0.54 20.50 -10.81
C ARG A 175 0.69 20.64 -9.31
N ARG A 176 0.48 21.87 -8.84
CA ARG A 176 0.44 22.18 -7.40
C ARG A 176 -0.96 22.03 -6.80
N PHE A 177 -1.99 21.91 -7.64
CA PHE A 177 -3.39 21.96 -7.20
C PHE A 177 -4.26 20.98 -7.97
N ILE A 178 -5.27 20.45 -7.28
CA ILE A 178 -6.36 19.67 -7.87
C ILE A 178 -7.70 20.34 -7.59
N ARG A 179 -8.63 20.24 -8.54
CA ARG A 179 -10.02 20.70 -8.37
C ARG A 179 -10.93 19.54 -8.06
N SER A 180 -11.70 19.67 -6.98
CA SER A 180 -12.77 18.73 -6.64
C SER A 180 -13.95 18.84 -7.60
N ASP A 181 -14.86 17.87 -7.56
CA ASP A 181 -16.11 17.86 -8.33
C ASP A 181 -16.99 19.10 -8.05
N ASP A 182 -16.86 19.72 -6.88
CA ASP A 182 -17.57 20.96 -6.50
C ASP A 182 -16.85 22.26 -6.94
N GLY A 183 -15.73 22.13 -7.68
CA GLY A 183 -14.96 23.25 -8.21
C GLY A 183 -13.93 23.85 -7.26
N LYS A 184 -13.90 23.44 -5.98
CA LYS A 184 -12.91 23.94 -5.01
C LYS A 184 -11.51 23.44 -5.30
N ARG A 185 -10.51 24.27 -5.00
CA ARG A 185 -9.10 23.97 -5.19
C ARG A 185 -8.46 23.44 -3.91
N TYR A 186 -7.70 22.37 -4.08
CA TYR A 186 -6.92 21.74 -3.03
C TYR A 186 -5.45 21.70 -3.42
N ASP A 187 -4.56 21.86 -2.44
CA ASP A 187 -3.12 21.66 -2.60
C ASP A 187 -2.85 20.17 -2.83
N LEU A 188 -2.31 19.83 -4.00
CA LEU A 188 -2.13 18.45 -4.41
C LEU A 188 -1.12 17.72 -3.51
N ASN A 189 -0.01 18.37 -3.14
CA ASN A 189 1.00 17.77 -2.27
C ASN A 189 0.43 17.51 -0.88
N LYS A 190 -0.37 18.45 -0.35
CA LYS A 190 -1.10 18.22 0.90
C LYS A 190 -2.05 17.05 0.75
N VAL A 191 -2.86 16.95 -0.31
CA VAL A 191 -3.77 15.80 -0.49
C VAL A 191 -3.00 14.47 -0.58
N MET A 192 -1.94 14.42 -1.39
CA MET A 192 -1.11 13.21 -1.53
C MET A 192 -0.41 12.85 -0.24
N GLY A 193 0.00 13.84 0.56
CA GLY A 193 0.57 13.64 1.88
C GLY A 193 -0.35 12.89 2.84
N PHE A 194 -1.63 12.73 2.55
CA PHE A 194 -2.52 11.92 3.39
C PHE A 194 -2.55 10.49 2.92
N ILE A 195 -2.41 10.27 1.61
CA ILE A 195 -2.65 8.98 0.96
C ILE A 195 -1.33 8.19 0.83
N MET A 196 -0.21 8.88 0.64
CA MET A 196 1.12 8.33 0.46
C MET A 196 2.16 9.03 1.34
N SER A 197 3.23 8.31 1.71
CA SER A 197 4.35 8.87 2.46
C SER A 197 5.21 9.80 1.62
N GLU A 198 6.00 10.67 2.25
CA GLU A 198 6.95 11.53 1.53
C GLU A 198 7.98 10.72 0.74
N GLU A 199 8.38 9.55 1.26
CA GLU A 199 9.27 8.62 0.57
C GLU A 199 8.62 8.04 -0.68
N GLN A 200 7.36 7.61 -0.59
CA GLN A 200 6.57 7.14 -1.74
C GLN A 200 6.35 8.26 -2.76
N GLN A 201 6.15 9.50 -2.30
CA GLN A 201 6.04 10.66 -3.17
C GLN A 201 7.33 10.94 -3.93
N LYS A 202 8.48 10.96 -3.22
CA LYS A 202 9.79 11.16 -3.82
C LYS A 202 10.15 10.02 -4.79
N ALA A 203 9.90 8.78 -4.40
CA ALA A 203 10.12 7.61 -5.25
C ALA A 203 9.29 7.68 -6.53
N ALA A 204 8.02 8.10 -6.43
CA ALA A 204 7.14 8.17 -7.59
C ALA A 204 7.39 9.41 -8.48
N MET A 205 7.87 10.52 -7.91
CA MET A 205 8.29 11.71 -8.68
C MET A 205 9.63 11.52 -9.40
N ASN A 206 10.46 10.56 -8.97
CA ASN A 206 11.74 10.24 -9.61
C ASN A 206 11.63 9.23 -10.76
N VAL A 207 10.45 8.68 -11.03
CA VAL A 207 10.21 7.83 -12.22
C VAL A 207 10.11 8.71 -13.46
N THR A 208 11.27 9.13 -13.97
CA THR A 208 11.37 9.72 -15.30
C THR A 208 11.18 8.59 -16.30
N VAL A 209 10.08 8.63 -17.05
CA VAL A 209 9.89 7.75 -18.22
C VAL A 209 11.00 8.08 -19.22
N HIS A 210 12.03 7.25 -19.31
CA HIS A 210 13.00 7.34 -20.40
C HIS A 210 12.32 6.91 -21.70
N GLY A 211 11.75 7.90 -22.39
CA GLY A 211 11.48 7.82 -23.81
C GLY A 211 12.81 7.73 -24.55
N ASN A 212 12.93 6.71 -25.40
CA ASN A 212 14.07 6.50 -26.28
C ASN A 212 14.34 7.74 -27.12
N VAL A 213 15.51 8.37 -26.95
CA VAL A 213 16.06 9.33 -27.91
C VAL A 213 17.51 8.93 -28.15
N GLY A 214 17.83 8.67 -29.42
CA GLY A 214 19.12 8.15 -29.85
C GLY A 214 20.28 9.14 -29.74
N ALA A 215 21.47 8.54 -29.58
CA ALA A 215 22.82 8.95 -29.98
C ALA A 215 23.27 10.43 -29.83
N ILE A 216 24.45 10.62 -29.22
CA ILE A 216 25.71 11.12 -29.83
C ILE A 216 26.72 11.40 -28.70
N GLY A 217 27.98 10.99 -28.91
CA GLY A 217 29.03 10.91 -27.90
C GLY A 217 29.71 12.22 -27.49
N GLY A 218 30.70 12.08 -26.60
CA GLY A 218 31.59 13.15 -26.17
C GLY A 218 32.58 12.69 -25.08
N THR A 219 33.81 12.51 -25.49
CA THR A 219 35.04 12.21 -24.75
C THR A 219 35.53 13.41 -23.90
N GLY A 220 36.20 13.18 -22.76
CA GLY A 220 37.18 14.15 -22.22
C GLY A 220 37.18 14.47 -20.71
N ASP A 221 37.98 13.70 -19.97
CA ASP A 221 38.80 13.97 -18.77
C ASP A 221 38.62 15.15 -17.78
N ARG A 222 38.79 14.74 -16.51
CA ARG A 222 39.61 15.29 -15.40
C ARG A 222 38.94 15.91 -14.15
N GLN A 223 38.75 15.00 -13.20
CA GLN A 223 38.87 15.05 -11.73
C GLN A 223 39.17 16.39 -11.01
N GLN A 224 38.40 16.62 -9.95
CA GLN A 224 38.91 17.08 -8.66
C GLN A 224 38.46 16.13 -7.54
N LEU A 225 39.44 15.61 -6.80
CA LEU A 225 39.31 14.70 -5.68
C LEU A 225 38.97 15.49 -4.40
N SER A 226 37.90 15.08 -3.72
CA SER A 226 37.70 15.31 -2.29
C SER A 226 37.24 13.99 -1.68
N GLY A 227 37.95 13.53 -0.65
CA GLY A 227 37.81 12.20 -0.08
C GLY A 227 36.41 11.91 0.43
N HIS A 228 35.72 11.02 -0.26
CA HIS A 228 34.55 10.31 0.25
C HIS A 228 34.66 8.87 -0.26
N VAL A 229 34.44 7.91 0.62
CA VAL A 229 34.56 6.48 0.30
C VAL A 229 33.60 6.14 -0.84
N THR A 230 34.15 6.04 -2.05
CA THR A 230 33.43 5.62 -3.25
C THR A 230 33.09 4.14 -3.10
N THR A 231 31.82 3.82 -2.85
CA THR A 231 31.25 2.59 -3.40
C THR A 231 31.60 2.58 -4.89
N HIS A 232 32.30 1.56 -5.37
CA HIS A 232 32.76 1.54 -6.76
C HIS A 232 31.55 1.71 -7.68
N SER A 233 31.70 2.42 -8.81
CA SER A 233 30.61 2.62 -9.79
C SER A 233 29.95 1.31 -10.24
N VAL A 234 30.70 0.21 -10.16
CA VAL A 234 30.26 -1.16 -10.44
C VAL A 234 29.30 -1.71 -9.36
N ASP A 235 29.54 -1.41 -8.09
CA ASP A 235 28.70 -1.88 -6.97
C ASP A 235 27.34 -1.20 -6.97
N GLN A 236 27.33 0.10 -7.28
CA GLN A 236 26.10 0.89 -7.41
C GLN A 236 25.26 0.42 -8.61
N GLN A 237 25.90 0.05 -9.72
CA GLN A 237 25.21 -0.55 -10.88
C GLN A 237 24.60 -1.92 -10.54
N VAL A 238 25.30 -2.76 -9.78
CA VAL A 238 24.79 -4.08 -9.35
C VAL A 238 23.58 -3.92 -8.42
N LEU A 239 23.62 -2.97 -7.48
CA LEU A 239 22.52 -2.69 -6.57
C LEU A 239 21.30 -2.11 -7.29
N GLN A 240 21.51 -1.19 -8.22
CA GLN A 240 20.45 -0.61 -9.03
C GLN A 240 19.79 -1.66 -9.94
N ALA A 241 20.58 -2.50 -10.61
CA ALA A 241 20.07 -3.61 -11.39
C ALA A 241 19.28 -4.60 -10.51
N TYR A 242 19.72 -4.83 -9.27
CA TYR A 242 19.00 -5.69 -8.33
C TYR A 242 17.63 -5.12 -7.95
N GLN A 243 17.53 -3.81 -7.72
CA GLN A 243 16.26 -3.13 -7.46
C GLN A 243 15.30 -3.18 -8.66
N GLU A 244 15.82 -3.03 -9.89
CA GLU A 244 15.02 -3.14 -11.12
C GLU A 244 14.44 -4.54 -11.29
N HIS A 245 15.24 -5.59 -11.05
CA HIS A 245 14.79 -6.97 -11.13
C HIS A 245 13.79 -7.32 -10.02
N LEU A 246 13.95 -6.76 -8.80
CA LEU A 246 12.94 -6.87 -7.75
C LEU A 246 11.61 -6.22 -8.18
N ALA A 247 11.65 -5.02 -8.76
CA ALA A 247 10.44 -4.33 -9.22
C ALA A 247 9.73 -5.09 -10.35
N GLN A 248 10.49 -5.66 -11.29
CA GLN A 248 9.96 -6.50 -12.35
C GLN A 248 9.31 -7.77 -11.78
N LEU A 249 9.97 -8.46 -10.83
CA LEU A 249 9.40 -9.65 -10.18
C LEU A 249 8.11 -9.33 -9.41
N MET A 250 8.06 -8.20 -8.72
CA MET A 250 6.85 -7.75 -8.03
C MET A 250 5.69 -7.49 -9.00
N LYS A 251 5.98 -6.98 -10.20
CA LYS A 251 4.99 -6.80 -11.27
C LYS A 251 4.46 -8.15 -11.75
N ASP A 252 5.36 -9.09 -12.03
CA ASP A 252 5.00 -10.46 -12.46
C ASP A 252 4.15 -11.17 -11.39
N ILE A 253 4.49 -11.02 -10.11
CA ILE A 253 3.68 -11.54 -8.98
C ILE A 253 2.30 -10.88 -8.95
N GLY A 254 2.22 -9.57 -9.18
CA GLY A 254 0.94 -8.85 -9.24
C GLY A 254 0.00 -9.38 -10.31
N GLU A 255 0.54 -9.76 -11.46
CA GLU A 255 -0.19 -10.28 -12.63
C GLU A 255 -0.53 -11.78 -12.52
N HIS A 256 0.10 -12.52 -11.60
CA HIS A 256 -0.10 -13.96 -11.43
C HIS A 256 -1.48 -14.33 -10.86
N GLN A 257 -1.96 -15.54 -11.19
CA GLN A 257 -3.28 -16.07 -10.80
C GLN A 257 -3.29 -16.75 -9.41
N ALA A 258 -2.15 -16.77 -8.69
CA ALA A 258 -2.08 -17.36 -7.35
C ALA A 258 -3.04 -16.69 -6.34
N ASP A 259 -3.30 -17.42 -5.24
CA ASP A 259 -4.09 -16.92 -4.14
C ASP A 259 -3.56 -15.56 -3.64
N PHE A 260 -4.49 -14.66 -3.32
CA PHE A 260 -4.17 -13.29 -2.96
C PHE A 260 -3.28 -13.19 -1.72
N MET A 261 -3.43 -14.08 -0.73
CA MET A 261 -2.58 -14.04 0.45
C MET A 261 -1.16 -14.47 0.15
N ILE A 262 -1.00 -15.47 -0.71
CA ILE A 262 0.31 -15.88 -1.23
C ILE A 262 0.98 -14.71 -1.99
N LYS A 263 0.21 -13.95 -2.78
CA LYS A 263 0.72 -12.76 -3.49
C LYS A 263 1.07 -11.60 -2.58
N VAL A 264 0.28 -11.34 -1.54
CA VAL A 264 0.53 -10.25 -0.58
C VAL A 264 1.74 -10.55 0.28
N ASP A 265 1.86 -11.78 0.78
CA ASP A 265 3.03 -12.20 1.57
C ASP A 265 4.29 -12.10 0.71
N ALA A 266 4.23 -12.59 -0.52
CA ALA A 266 5.30 -12.46 -1.51
C ALA A 266 5.66 -10.99 -1.80
N TYR A 267 4.66 -10.12 -1.97
CA TYR A 267 4.88 -8.71 -2.26
C TYR A 267 5.50 -7.98 -1.07
N ASN A 268 5.04 -8.27 0.15
CA ASN A 268 5.56 -7.70 1.39
C ASN A 268 7.03 -8.10 1.63
N GLU A 269 7.37 -9.37 1.39
CA GLU A 269 8.75 -9.85 1.49
C GLU A 269 9.69 -9.09 0.52
N LEU A 270 9.29 -8.92 -0.75
CA LEU A 270 10.09 -8.18 -1.73
C LEU A 270 10.17 -6.68 -1.42
N GLN A 271 9.11 -6.09 -0.87
CA GLN A 271 9.11 -4.70 -0.43
C GLN A 271 10.06 -4.46 0.73
N GLN A 272 10.12 -5.36 1.72
CA GLN A 272 11.08 -5.25 2.82
C GLN A 272 12.53 -5.24 2.31
N ILE A 273 12.87 -6.15 1.39
CA ILE A 273 14.20 -6.20 0.77
C ILE A 273 14.52 -4.89 0.07
N ARG A 274 13.58 -4.39 -0.75
CA ARG A 274 13.75 -3.16 -1.51
C ARG A 274 13.95 -1.95 -0.60
N THR A 275 13.11 -1.76 0.42
CA THR A 275 13.21 -0.63 1.36
C THR A 275 14.52 -0.65 2.14
N LEU A 276 14.97 -1.83 2.60
CA LEU A 276 16.24 -1.96 3.30
C LEU A 276 17.43 -1.66 2.38
N LEU A 277 17.40 -2.12 1.12
CA LEU A 277 18.42 -1.79 0.12
C LEU A 277 18.45 -0.29 -0.20
N GLU A 278 17.29 0.33 -0.41
CA GLU A 278 17.19 1.78 -0.68
C GLU A 278 17.77 2.62 0.47
N ARG A 279 17.46 2.27 1.72
CA ARG A 279 18.01 2.95 2.90
C ARG A 279 19.51 2.75 3.05
N LEU A 280 20.02 1.56 2.76
CA LEU A 280 21.44 1.25 2.85
C LEU A 280 22.26 1.96 1.76
N VAL A 281 21.72 2.10 0.55
CA VAL A 281 22.34 2.87 -0.54
C VAL A 281 22.31 4.37 -0.26
N ALA A 282 21.20 4.88 0.28
CA ALA A 282 21.04 6.31 0.53
C ALA A 282 21.84 6.80 1.75
N THR A 283 21.88 6.02 2.83
CA THR A 283 22.49 6.39 4.10
C THR A 283 23.11 5.16 4.80
N PRO A 284 24.30 4.71 4.38
CA PRO A 284 24.94 3.51 4.92
C PRO A 284 25.15 3.53 6.45
N GLU A 285 25.40 4.72 7.00
CA GLU A 285 25.64 4.96 8.44
C GLU A 285 24.36 4.99 9.29
N ALA A 286 23.20 5.22 8.66
CA ALA A 286 21.92 5.32 9.37
C ALA A 286 21.20 3.97 9.52
N VAL A 287 21.71 2.92 8.86
CA VAL A 287 21.18 1.56 8.98
C VAL A 287 21.87 0.84 10.12
N ASN A 288 21.11 0.45 11.13
CA ASN A 288 21.67 -0.24 12.30
C ASN A 288 22.03 -1.70 12.00
N GLU A 289 22.81 -2.32 12.89
CA GLU A 289 23.29 -3.71 12.72
C GLU A 289 22.13 -4.73 12.62
N THR A 290 21.00 -4.44 13.25
CA THR A 290 19.78 -5.27 13.19
C THR A 290 19.15 -5.26 11.81
N GLU A 291 19.02 -4.09 11.18
CA GLU A 291 18.49 -3.93 9.83
C GLU A 291 19.42 -4.57 8.77
N ARG A 292 20.74 -4.49 8.96
CA ARG A 292 21.73 -5.17 8.12
C ARG A 292 21.62 -6.69 8.24
N SER A 293 21.53 -7.21 9.46
CA SER A 293 21.33 -8.64 9.73
C SER A 293 20.03 -9.15 9.11
N GLN A 294 18.95 -8.37 9.22
CA GLN A 294 17.66 -8.69 8.60
C GLN A 294 17.74 -8.73 7.08
N LEU A 295 18.42 -7.75 6.46
CA LEU A 295 18.62 -7.74 5.01
C LEU A 295 19.47 -8.93 4.54
N GLN A 296 20.53 -9.28 5.26
CA GLN A 296 21.36 -10.46 4.97
C GLN A 296 20.55 -11.76 5.06
N GLN A 297 19.69 -11.90 6.07
CA GLN A 297 18.80 -13.05 6.22
C GLN A 297 17.76 -13.15 5.09
N LEU A 298 17.25 -12.01 4.62
CA LEU A 298 16.33 -11.99 3.48
C LEU A 298 17.05 -12.33 2.17
N LEU A 299 18.25 -11.80 1.95
CA LEU A 299 19.06 -12.12 0.76
C LEU A 299 19.53 -13.57 0.73
N SER A 300 19.86 -14.17 1.87
CA SER A 300 20.14 -15.62 1.94
C SER A 300 18.89 -16.44 1.62
N SER A 301 17.72 -16.02 2.11
CA SER A 301 16.43 -16.66 1.79
C SER A 301 16.07 -16.52 0.30
N VAL A 302 16.46 -15.42 -0.36
CA VAL A 302 16.36 -15.28 -1.81
C VAL A 302 17.31 -16.27 -2.48
N LYS A 303 18.60 -16.26 -2.15
CA LYS A 303 19.63 -17.13 -2.75
C LYS A 303 19.27 -18.61 -2.68
N ASP A 304 18.79 -19.06 -1.52
CA ASP A 304 18.42 -20.46 -1.28
C ASP A 304 17.03 -20.79 -1.88
N GLY A 305 16.32 -19.78 -2.39
CA GLY A 305 15.00 -19.89 -2.98
C GLY A 305 13.92 -20.33 -1.99
N THR A 306 14.12 -20.04 -0.70
CA THR A 306 13.24 -20.42 0.40
C THR A 306 12.21 -19.35 0.74
N LEU A 307 12.45 -18.10 0.32
CA LEU A 307 11.55 -16.96 0.45
C LEU A 307 10.20 -17.24 -0.24
N GLY A 308 9.08 -16.87 0.40
CA GLY A 308 7.72 -17.12 -0.13
C GLY A 308 7.51 -16.52 -1.51
N ALA A 309 8.02 -15.30 -1.72
CA ALA A 309 8.01 -14.61 -3.00
C ALA A 309 8.73 -15.38 -4.11
N ILE A 310 9.84 -16.04 -3.77
CA ILE A 310 10.64 -16.81 -4.72
C ILE A 310 9.98 -18.14 -5.07
N LYS A 311 9.33 -18.79 -4.10
CA LYS A 311 8.52 -20.00 -4.35
C LYS A 311 7.38 -19.69 -5.30
N LEU A 312 6.67 -18.58 -5.08
CA LEU A 312 5.63 -18.12 -5.98
C LEU A 312 6.20 -17.77 -7.37
N ALA A 313 7.33 -17.07 -7.42
CA ALA A 313 8.00 -16.69 -8.68
C ALA A 313 8.34 -17.89 -9.57
N LYS A 314 8.71 -19.04 -8.98
CA LYS A 314 9.00 -20.28 -9.74
C LYS A 314 7.80 -20.81 -10.51
N GLU A 315 6.58 -20.46 -10.09
CA GLU A 315 5.34 -20.85 -10.76
C GLU A 315 4.96 -19.88 -11.90
N ILE A 316 5.61 -18.71 -11.97
CA ILE A 316 5.32 -17.66 -12.95
C ILE A 316 6.25 -17.82 -14.15
N LYS A 317 5.71 -18.30 -15.28
CA LYS A 317 6.50 -18.50 -16.51
C LYS A 317 7.20 -17.22 -17.01
N SER A 318 6.59 -16.03 -16.85
CA SER A 318 7.20 -14.75 -17.26
C SER A 318 8.33 -14.29 -16.34
N ALA A 319 8.38 -14.79 -15.11
CA ALA A 319 9.39 -14.39 -14.12
C ALA A 319 10.69 -15.21 -14.21
N GLY A 320 10.77 -16.22 -15.08
CA GLY A 320 11.87 -17.19 -15.10
C GLY A 320 13.27 -16.57 -15.21
N ASP A 321 13.45 -15.62 -16.14
CA ASP A 321 14.74 -14.96 -16.37
C ASP A 321 15.08 -14.00 -15.23
N THR A 322 14.10 -13.20 -14.77
CA THR A 322 14.23 -12.28 -13.65
C THR A 322 14.58 -13.01 -12.35
N LEU A 323 13.92 -14.14 -12.10
CA LEU A 323 14.15 -14.99 -10.94
C LEU A 323 15.56 -15.60 -10.97
N THR A 324 15.94 -16.19 -12.12
CA THR A 324 17.27 -16.80 -12.28
C THR A 324 18.39 -15.79 -12.02
N TRP A 325 18.20 -14.56 -12.50
CA TRP A 325 19.13 -13.47 -12.25
C TRP A 325 19.20 -13.07 -10.76
N LEU A 326 18.05 -12.90 -10.10
CA LEU A 326 17.99 -12.54 -8.67
C LEU A 326 18.66 -13.58 -7.77
N LEU A 327 18.42 -14.87 -8.03
CA LEU A 327 19.05 -15.98 -7.31
C LEU A 327 20.58 -15.94 -7.45
N ALA A 328 21.08 -15.75 -8.67
CA ALA A 328 22.51 -15.71 -8.96
C ALA A 328 23.21 -14.49 -8.34
N LYS A 329 22.52 -13.35 -8.24
CA LYS A 329 23.10 -12.09 -7.77
C LYS A 329 22.88 -11.79 -6.29
N ALA A 330 21.97 -12.48 -5.61
CA ALA A 330 21.72 -12.32 -4.17
C ALA A 330 22.99 -12.50 -3.32
N GLY A 331 23.83 -13.48 -3.67
CA GLY A 331 25.13 -13.70 -3.00
C GLY A 331 26.11 -12.56 -3.23
N THR A 332 26.20 -12.05 -4.46
CA THR A 332 27.06 -10.89 -4.79
C THR A 332 26.62 -9.65 -4.02
N VAL A 333 25.31 -9.37 -3.99
CA VAL A 333 24.75 -8.25 -3.22
C VAL A 333 25.08 -8.42 -1.74
N SER A 334 24.81 -9.59 -1.14
CA SER A 334 25.12 -9.84 0.27
C SER A 334 26.59 -9.62 0.63
N THR A 335 27.53 -10.03 -0.25
CA THR A 335 28.97 -9.82 -0.03
C THR A 335 29.35 -8.35 -0.15
N LEU A 336 28.78 -7.61 -1.11
CA LEU A 336 28.97 -6.17 -1.24
C LEU A 336 28.50 -5.44 0.03
N LEU A 337 27.35 -5.85 0.59
CA LEU A 337 26.84 -5.25 1.81
C LEU A 337 27.71 -5.53 3.04
N ALA A 338 28.32 -6.72 3.12
CA ALA A 338 29.27 -7.04 4.19
C ALA A 338 30.57 -6.24 4.09
N GLY A 339 31.04 -5.93 2.87
CA GLY A 339 32.22 -5.10 2.62
C GLY A 339 32.03 -3.62 2.98
N MET A 340 30.79 -3.10 2.89
CA MET A 340 30.46 -1.71 3.26
C MET A 340 30.55 -1.45 4.79
N GLY A 341 30.71 -2.48 5.62
CA GLY A 341 30.83 -2.38 7.08
C GLY A 341 32.27 -2.46 7.61
N VAL A 342 33.29 -2.66 6.77
CA VAL A 342 34.70 -2.76 7.19
C VAL A 342 35.43 -1.46 6.86
N ALA A 343 35.15 -0.42 7.65
CA ALA A 343 36.02 0.74 7.79
C ALA A 343 35.87 1.25 9.23
N LEU A 344 36.71 0.72 10.12
CA LEU A 344 37.03 1.33 11.41
C LEU A 344 38.04 2.46 11.19
#